data_AF-A0A973YLC2-F1
#
_entry.id   AF-A0A973YLC2-F1
#
_cell.length_a   1.000
_cell.length_b   1.000
_cell.length_c   1.000
_cell.angle_alpha   90.00
_cell.angle_beta   90.00
_cell.angle_gamma   90.00
#
_symmetry.space_group_name_H-M   'P 1'
#
loop_
_entity.id
_entity.type
_entity.pdbx_description
1 polymer ?
#
loop_
_entity_poly.entity_id
_entity_poly.type
_entity_poly.pdbx_seq_one_letter_code
_entity_poly.pdbx_strand_id
1 'polypeptide(L)'
;VEDQVVAQAEGVFQSYAFYRYQQEREERGPSVPMDQEMEQIQQDLESTVSQAGRRLAIIGDDIYRRYDPEFCSMLDTLQPTKDN
;
A
#
# COMPACT_ATOMS: atom_id res chain seq x y z
N VAL A 1 15.74 -14.85 13.39
CA VAL A 1 14.54 -14.06 13.74
C VAL A 1 14.39 -12.91 12.76
N GLU A 2 15.44 -12.09 12.52
CA GLU A 2 15.41 -11.06 11.47
C GLU A 2 15.12 -11.61 10.07
N ASP A 3 15.81 -12.66 9.62
CA ASP A 3 15.61 -13.21 8.27
C ASP A 3 14.17 -13.65 7.99
N GLN A 4 13.46 -14.11 9.02
CA GLN A 4 12.06 -14.50 8.91
C GLN A 4 11.13 -13.29 8.79
N VAL A 5 11.45 -12.19 9.47
CA VAL A 5 10.72 -10.92 9.35
C VAL A 5 10.94 -10.32 7.96
N VAL A 6 12.17 -10.37 7.44
CA VAL A 6 12.48 -9.93 6.08
C VAL A 6 11.68 -10.72 5.05
N ALA A 7 11.64 -12.05 5.19
CA ALA A 7 10.86 -12.91 4.29
C ALA A 7 9.34 -12.64 4.36
N GLN A 8 8.82 -12.23 5.52
CA GLN A 8 7.40 -11.91 5.68
C GLN A 8 7.04 -10.48 5.26
N ALA A 9 7.99 -9.55 5.33
CA ALA A 9 7.76 -8.13 5.07
C ALA A 9 7.21 -7.89 3.66
N GLU A 10 7.72 -8.62 2.66
CA GLU A 10 7.25 -8.51 1.29
C GLU A 10 5.76 -8.85 1.17
N GLY A 11 5.31 -9.97 1.76
CA GLY A 11 3.90 -10.35 1.72
C GLY A 11 3.00 -9.38 2.51
N VAL A 12 3.49 -8.84 3.62
CA VAL A 12 2.75 -7.81 4.39
C VAL A 12 2.58 -6.56 3.54
N PHE A 13 3.65 -6.12 2.86
CA PHE A 13 3.62 -4.94 2.01
C PHE A 13 2.68 -5.12 0.80
N GLN A 14 2.75 -6.26 0.12
CA GLN A 14 1.86 -6.57 -1.00
C GLN A 14 0.38 -6.56 -0.58
N SER A 15 0.04 -7.15 0.57
CA SER A 15 -1.32 -7.08 1.13
C SER A 15 -1.72 -5.64 1.48
N TYR A 16 -0.84 -4.90 2.17
CA TYR A 16 -1.09 -3.50 2.52
C TYR A 16 -1.39 -2.65 1.29
N ALA A 17 -0.54 -2.72 0.26
CA ALA A 17 -0.65 -1.93 -0.95
C ALA A 17 -1.96 -2.26 -1.72
N PHE A 18 -2.29 -3.54 -1.84
CA PHE A 18 -3.55 -4.00 -2.43
C PHE A 18 -4.77 -3.41 -1.74
N TYR A 19 -4.85 -3.54 -0.40
CA TYR A 19 -6.01 -3.05 0.35
C TYR A 19 -6.11 -1.52 0.35
N ARG A 20 -4.97 -0.80 0.39
CA ARG A 20 -4.97 0.66 0.26
C ARG A 20 -5.46 1.12 -1.11
N TYR A 21 -4.97 0.49 -2.18
CA TYR A 21 -5.43 0.79 -3.53
C TYR A 21 -6.94 0.56 -3.68
N GLN A 22 -7.46 -0.57 -3.18
CA GLN A 22 -8.90 -0.83 -3.20
C GLN A 22 -9.71 0.22 -2.42
N GLN A 23 -9.27 0.58 -1.22
CA GLN A 23 -9.95 1.59 -0.40
C GLN A 23 -9.97 2.96 -1.11
N GLU A 24 -8.85 3.38 -1.69
CA GLU A 24 -8.78 4.65 -2.42
C GLU A 24 -9.68 4.67 -3.65
N ARG A 25 -9.79 3.53 -4.35
CA ARG A 25 -10.73 3.36 -5.47
C ARG A 25 -12.18 3.44 -5.01
N GLU A 26 -12.51 2.91 -3.84
CA GLU A 26 -13.85 3.04 -3.26
C GLU A 26 -14.16 4.49 -2.83
N GLU A 27 -13.20 5.19 -2.23
CA GLU A 27 -13.39 6.55 -1.70
C GLU A 27 -13.38 7.63 -2.79
N ARG A 28 -12.44 7.54 -3.75
CA ARG A 28 -12.15 8.60 -4.72
C ARG A 28 -12.50 8.19 -6.16
N GLY A 29 -12.88 6.94 -6.37
CA GLY A 29 -13.44 6.43 -7.62
C GLY A 29 -12.52 6.67 -8.83
N PRO A 30 -13.03 7.28 -9.92
CA PRO A 30 -12.30 7.43 -11.18
C PRO A 30 -11.09 8.37 -11.11
N SER A 31 -10.88 9.08 -9.99
CA SER A 31 -9.71 9.93 -9.80
C SER A 31 -8.45 9.16 -9.39
N VAL A 32 -8.60 7.91 -8.94
CA VAL A 32 -7.45 7.02 -8.68
C VAL A 32 -7.06 6.36 -10.00
N PRO A 33 -5.81 6.57 -10.48
CA PRO A 33 -5.30 5.92 -11.66
C PRO A 33 -5.41 4.40 -11.56
N MET A 34 -5.66 3.74 -12.69
CA MET A 34 -5.70 2.29 -12.71
C MET A 34 -4.27 1.75 -12.66
N ASP A 35 -3.94 1.04 -11.58
CA ASP A 35 -2.63 0.43 -11.38
C ASP A 35 -2.71 -1.08 -11.63
N GLN A 36 -2.15 -1.49 -12.76
CA GLN A 36 -2.18 -2.88 -13.20
C GLN A 36 -1.30 -3.80 -12.32
N GLU A 37 -0.25 -3.27 -11.68
CA GLU A 37 0.58 -4.06 -10.76
C GLU A 37 -0.20 -4.36 -9.48
N MET A 38 -0.90 -3.35 -8.94
CA MET A 38 -1.73 -3.49 -7.74
C MET A 38 -2.92 -4.45 -7.93
N GLU A 39 -3.56 -4.43 -9.10
CA GLU A 39 -4.70 -5.33 -9.40
C GLU A 39 -4.30 -6.81 -9.54
N GLN A 40 -3.05 -7.08 -9.89
CA GLN A 40 -2.54 -8.44 -10.10
C GLN A 40 -1.97 -9.09 -8.84
N ILE A 41 -1.91 -8.37 -7.71
CA ILE A 41 -1.38 -8.92 -6.46
C ILE A 41 -2.27 -10.07 -5.99
N GLN A 42 -1.71 -11.29 -5.96
CA GLN A 42 -2.39 -12.46 -5.43
C GLN A 42 -2.40 -12.42 -3.90
N GLN A 43 -3.60 -12.40 -3.32
CA GLN A 43 -3.80 -12.39 -1.88
C GLN A 43 -4.13 -13.78 -1.36
N ASP A 44 -3.33 -14.28 -0.41
CA ASP A 44 -3.76 -15.36 0.48
C ASP A 44 -4.48 -14.77 1.69
N LEU A 45 -5.81 -14.65 1.60
CA LEU A 45 -6.65 -13.98 2.59
C LEU A 45 -6.60 -14.62 3.99
N GLU A 46 -6.20 -15.88 4.09
CA GLU A 46 -6.19 -16.61 5.37
C GLU A 46 -4.84 -16.51 6.08
N SER A 47 -3.78 -16.12 5.38
CA SER A 47 -2.45 -16.01 5.98
C SER A 47 -2.36 -14.89 7.03
N THR A 48 -1.58 -15.12 8.09
CA THR A 48 -1.30 -14.10 9.11
C THR A 48 -0.62 -12.86 8.50
N VAL A 49 0.20 -13.05 7.47
CA VAL A 49 0.91 -12.00 6.73
C VAL A 49 -0.09 -11.09 6.03
N SER A 50 -1.05 -11.64 5.30
CA SER A 50 -2.08 -10.86 4.62
C SER A 50 -3.00 -10.15 5.59
N GLN A 51 -3.36 -10.79 6.71
CA GLN A 51 -4.15 -10.14 7.76
C GLN A 51 -3.41 -8.95 8.40
N ALA A 52 -2.09 -9.06 8.58
CA ALA A 52 -1.27 -7.95 9.05
C ALA A 52 -1.29 -6.78 8.06
N GLY A 53 -1.02 -7.03 6.77
CA GLY A 53 -1.06 -6.01 5.73
C GLY A 53 -2.41 -5.30 5.63
N ARG A 54 -3.51 -6.07 5.64
CA ARG A 54 -4.88 -5.53 5.66
C ARG A 54 -5.14 -4.65 6.87
N ARG A 55 -4.75 -5.11 8.07
CA ARG A 55 -4.94 -4.32 9.30
C ARG A 55 -4.14 -3.02 9.24
N LEU A 56 -2.92 -3.06 8.72
CA LEU A 56 -2.10 -1.85 8.50
C LEU A 56 -2.77 -0.88 7.54
N ALA A 57 -3.42 -1.37 6.46
CA ALA A 57 -4.13 -0.52 5.53
C ALA A 57 -5.31 0.19 6.19
N ILE A 58 -6.06 -0.52 7.04
CA ILE A 58 -7.22 0.01 7.75
C ILE A 58 -6.81 1.03 8.83
N ILE A 59 -5.86 0.70 9.70
CA ILE A 59 -5.47 1.58 10.81
C ILE A 59 -4.55 2.72 10.35
N GLY A 60 -3.82 2.50 9.26
CA GLY A 60 -2.87 3.46 8.71
C GLY A 60 -3.56 4.65 8.06
N ASP A 61 -4.84 4.54 7.69
CA ASP A 61 -5.60 5.56 6.97
C ASP A 61 -5.67 6.91 7.71
N ASP A 62 -5.99 6.90 9.01
CA ASP A 62 -6.08 8.14 9.80
C ASP A 62 -4.72 8.81 10.01
N ILE A 63 -3.66 8.01 10.18
CA ILE A 63 -2.29 8.52 10.28
C ILE A 63 -1.86 9.06 8.92
N TYR A 64 -2.10 8.31 7.85
CA TYR A 64 -1.75 8.65 6.48
C TYR A 64 -2.36 9.98 6.06
N ARG A 65 -3.66 10.22 6.31
CA ARG A 65 -4.34 11.48 5.99
C ARG A 65 -3.65 12.73 6.53
N ARG A 66 -2.97 12.62 7.68
CA ARG A 66 -2.22 13.74 8.28
C ARG A 66 -0.96 14.09 7.48
N TYR A 67 -0.35 13.11 6.83
CA TYR A 67 0.91 13.25 6.11
C TYR A 67 0.75 13.25 4.58
N ASP A 68 -0.41 12.84 4.06
CA ASP A 68 -0.69 12.76 2.62
C ASP A 68 -0.32 14.04 1.84
N PRO A 69 -0.67 15.26 2.30
CA PRO A 69 -0.29 16.48 1.57
C PRO A 69 1.23 16.71 1.51
N GLU A 70 1.95 16.36 2.58
CA GLU A 70 3.41 16.51 2.65
C GLU A 70 4.09 15.49 1.73
N PHE A 71 3.66 14.22 1.78
CA PHE A 71 4.18 13.18 0.90
C PHE A 71 3.90 13.48 -0.58
N CYS A 72 2.70 13.95 -0.92
CA CYS A 72 2.39 14.35 -2.30
C CYS A 72 3.30 15.48 -2.76
N SER A 73 3.49 16.52 -1.94
CA SER A 73 4.40 17.62 -2.26
C SER A 73 5.85 17.16 -2.42
N MET A 74 6.31 16.19 -1.62
CA MET A 74 7.64 15.60 -1.75
C MET A 74 7.79 14.82 -3.06
N LEU A 75 6.80 14.00 -3.42
CA LEU A 75 6.81 13.22 -4.66
C LEU A 75 6.77 14.12 -5.91
N ASP A 76 5.98 15.19 -5.89
CA ASP A 76 5.94 16.20 -6.96
C ASP A 76 7.28 16.91 -7.15
N THR A 77 8.02 17.11 -6.05
CA THR A 77 9.35 17.71 -6.07
C THR A 77 10.40 16.71 -6.57
N LEU A 78 10.31 15.46 -6.12
CA LEU A 78 11.27 14.41 -6.46
C LEU A 78 11.15 13.98 -7.93
N GLN A 79 9.92 13.96 -8.48
CA GLN A 79 9.60 13.42 -9.81
C GLN A 79 10.26 12.04 -10.04
N PRO A 80 9.91 11.04 -9.20
CA PRO A 80 10.55 9.74 -9.23
C PRO A 80 10.33 9.04 -10.56
N THR A 81 11.36 8.33 -10.99
CA THR A 81 11.37 7.44 -12.16
C THR A 81 11.84 6.07 -11.69
N LYS A 82 11.97 5.11 -12.60
CA LYS A 82 12.52 3.80 -12.23
C LYS A 82 13.97 3.87 -11.73
N ASP A 83 14.69 4.92 -12.10
CA ASP A 83 16.12 5.08 -11.83
C ASP A 83 16.44 6.03 -10.65
N ASN A 84 15.46 6.79 -10.12
CA ASN A 84 15.65 7.79 -9.05
C ASN A 84 14.52 7.87 -8.03
#